data_AF-A0A3P8M5P9-F1
#
_entry.id   AF-A0A3P8M5P9-F1
#
_cell.length_a   1.000
_cell.length_b   1.000
_cell.length_c   1.000
_cell.angle_alpha   90.00
_cell.angle_beta   90.00
_cell.angle_gamma   90.00
#
_symmetry.space_group_name_H-M   'P 1'
#
loop_
_entity.id
_entity.type
_entity.pdbx_description
1 polymer ?
#
loop_
_entity_poly.entity_id
_entity_poly.type
_entity_poly.pdbx_seq_one_letter_code
_entity_poly.pdbx_strand_id
1 'polypeptide(L)'
;MIIRAPEARSGATGRRWHFLPWRARYREAVAAAENITLLNGARLIARPTERSVMFETAGACGIVEWQKLILCCGARELSLPFPGWTLPGVTAAGGLQAQIKHGLALKGERVVVAGSGPLLLAVADTVKKSGGEIVQIVEQAPLSALIRFGSRLWRWPEKLRQLASLAPRRYLSDSRIIRAHGKTRLEAVTLRQRGVERTLACDRLAIGYGLVPSLESALFFGCAVANEAVKVDCWQQTSVADVYAAGECTGFGGSELALAEGEIAGFAAADAGDRAQALFAAARAGSVLPTTSGGRLSCRRA
;
A
#
# COMPACT_ATOMS: atom_id res chain seq x y z
N MET A 1 4.68 9.36 14.72
CA MET A 1 5.05 8.48 15.85
C MET A 1 5.14 9.37 17.06
N ILE A 2 4.30 9.16 18.07
CA ILE A 2 4.31 9.98 19.29
C ILE A 2 4.24 9.04 20.51
N ILE A 3 4.62 9.48 21.74
CA ILE A 3 5.48 8.74 22.67
C ILE A 3 5.07 8.89 24.18
N ARG A 4 4.33 7.95 24.84
CA ARG A 4 4.46 7.50 26.29
C ARG A 4 3.54 6.30 26.67
N ALA A 5 3.97 5.41 27.61
CA ALA A 5 3.37 4.11 28.04
C ALA A 5 2.92 4.11 29.54
N PRO A 6 2.29 3.06 30.17
CA PRO A 6 2.06 1.62 29.80
C PRO A 6 0.56 1.15 29.93
N GLU A 7 0.07 -0.09 29.72
CA GLU A 7 0.56 -1.49 29.74
C GLU A 7 -0.50 -2.44 29.07
N ALA A 8 -0.14 -3.56 28.40
CA ALA A 8 -1.12 -4.65 28.08
C ALA A 8 -0.48 -6.03 27.80
N ARG A 9 -1.09 -7.08 28.38
CA ARG A 9 -0.73 -8.52 28.32
C ARG A 9 -1.20 -9.22 27.03
N SER A 10 -0.49 -10.28 26.64
CA SER A 10 -0.67 -11.06 25.41
C SER A 10 -1.39 -12.41 25.61
N GLY A 11 -2.18 -12.83 24.62
CA GLY A 11 -2.55 -14.24 24.42
C GLY A 11 -3.34 -14.50 23.13
N ALA A 12 -2.69 -15.10 22.12
CA ALA A 12 -3.29 -16.02 21.13
C ALA A 12 -2.23 -16.50 20.11
N THR A 13 -2.09 -17.81 19.97
CA THR A 13 -1.21 -18.53 19.05
C THR A 13 -1.90 -18.74 17.69
N GLY A 14 -1.31 -18.21 16.61
CA GLY A 14 -1.75 -18.41 15.23
C GLY A 14 -0.54 -18.50 14.27
N ARG A 15 -0.62 -19.40 13.28
CA ARG A 15 0.47 -19.78 12.36
C ARG A 15 1.25 -18.57 11.84
N ARG A 16 2.59 -18.61 11.98
CA ARG A 16 3.51 -17.56 11.56
C ARG A 16 3.48 -17.41 10.04
N TRP A 17 2.82 -16.36 9.55
CA TRP A 17 3.16 -15.81 8.24
C TRP A 17 4.60 -15.32 8.31
N HIS A 18 5.45 -15.76 7.38
CA HIS A 18 6.84 -15.31 7.31
C HIS A 18 6.87 -13.80 7.00
N PHE A 19 6.89 -12.98 8.05
CA PHE A 19 7.20 -11.57 7.93
C PHE A 19 8.65 -11.43 7.45
N LEU A 20 8.89 -10.51 6.52
CA LEU A 20 10.25 -10.27 6.01
C LEU A 20 11.18 -9.94 7.20
N PRO A 21 12.40 -10.52 7.27
CA PRO A 21 13.28 -10.44 8.45
C PRO A 21 13.55 -9.01 8.93
N TRP A 22 13.61 -8.06 8.00
CA TRP A 22 13.85 -6.64 8.30
C TRP A 22 12.73 -6.00 9.14
N ARG A 23 11.46 -6.44 9.00
CA ARG A 23 10.32 -5.88 9.75
C ARG A 23 10.42 -6.19 11.24
N ALA A 24 10.79 -7.42 11.58
CA ALA A 24 10.99 -7.83 12.97
C ALA A 24 12.12 -7.00 13.58
N ARG A 25 13.23 -6.86 12.86
CA ARG A 25 14.39 -6.05 13.29
C ARG A 25 14.01 -4.61 13.64
N TYR A 26 13.28 -3.89 12.78
CA TYR A 26 12.91 -2.51 13.09
C TYR A 26 11.90 -2.41 14.24
N ARG A 27 10.97 -3.37 14.38
CA ARG A 27 10.05 -3.38 15.53
C ARG A 27 10.79 -3.59 16.85
N GLU A 28 11.73 -4.53 16.86
CA GLU A 28 12.59 -4.79 18.02
C GLU A 28 13.46 -3.58 18.35
N ALA A 29 14.07 -2.94 17.34
CA ALA A 29 14.86 -1.72 17.54
C ALA A 29 14.02 -0.56 18.10
N VAL A 30 12.79 -0.37 17.60
CA VAL A 30 11.85 0.63 18.13
C VAL A 30 11.42 0.32 19.55
N ALA A 31 11.18 -0.96 19.87
CA ALA A 31 10.78 -1.38 21.21
C ALA A 31 11.92 -1.28 22.23
N ALA A 32 13.18 -1.44 21.79
CA ALA A 32 14.36 -1.36 22.64
C ALA A 32 14.86 0.07 22.88
N ALA A 33 14.44 1.05 22.07
CA ALA A 33 14.88 2.43 22.19
C ALA A 33 14.06 3.19 23.24
N GLU A 34 14.72 3.61 24.33
CA GLU A 34 14.08 4.33 25.44
C GLU A 34 13.55 5.73 25.05
N ASN A 35 14.15 6.33 24.03
CA ASN A 35 13.76 7.64 23.49
C ASN A 35 12.71 7.55 22.38
N ILE A 36 12.20 6.36 22.09
CA ILE A 36 11.08 6.14 21.18
C ILE A 36 9.87 5.70 21.99
N THR A 37 8.71 6.23 21.66
CA THR A 37 7.48 5.50 21.92
C THR A 37 6.50 5.49 20.76
N LEU A 38 5.50 4.65 20.96
CA LEU A 38 4.69 4.11 19.91
C LEU A 38 3.24 4.25 20.33
N LEU A 39 2.58 5.27 19.82
CA LEU A 39 1.14 5.39 19.88
C LEU A 39 0.50 4.62 18.71
N ASN A 40 0.08 3.39 19.00
CA ASN A 40 -0.70 2.58 18.07
C ASN A 40 -2.18 2.92 18.13
N GLY A 41 -2.87 2.79 16.99
CA GLY A 41 -4.30 3.12 16.91
C GLY A 41 -4.59 4.61 17.11
N ALA A 42 -3.57 5.46 17.07
CA ALA A 42 -3.70 6.91 17.15
C ALA A 42 -4.09 7.49 15.78
N ARG A 43 -5.18 8.25 15.75
CA ARG A 43 -5.64 9.02 14.60
C ARG A 43 -5.31 10.48 14.81
N LEU A 44 -4.80 11.14 13.78
CA LEU A 44 -4.65 12.60 13.74
C LEU A 44 -6.05 13.23 13.63
N ILE A 45 -6.40 14.09 14.58
CA ILE A 45 -7.73 14.71 14.66
C ILE A 45 -7.67 16.19 14.30
N ALA A 46 -6.71 16.92 14.90
CA ALA A 46 -6.61 18.36 14.73
C ALA A 46 -5.15 18.84 14.81
N ARG A 47 -4.93 20.10 14.45
CA ARG A 47 -3.64 20.81 14.54
C ARG A 47 -3.88 22.11 15.32
N PRO A 48 -3.83 22.06 16.67
CA PRO A 48 -4.13 23.23 17.51
C PRO A 48 -3.21 24.42 17.26
N THR A 49 -1.95 24.15 16.94
CA THR A 49 -0.92 25.13 16.58
C THR A 49 -0.11 24.63 15.40
N GLU A 50 0.72 25.48 14.81
CA GLU A 50 1.58 25.10 13.69
C GLU A 50 2.50 23.91 14.02
N ARG A 51 2.97 23.79 15.26
CA ARG A 51 3.90 22.77 15.73
C ARG A 51 3.30 21.77 16.71
N SER A 52 1.98 21.58 16.64
CA SER A 52 1.32 20.57 17.46
C SER A 52 0.26 19.79 16.70
N VAL A 53 0.04 18.54 17.11
CA VAL A 53 -1.04 17.69 16.61
C VAL A 53 -1.86 17.15 17.77
N MET A 54 -3.17 17.11 17.61
CA MET A 54 -4.07 16.38 18.50
C MET A 54 -4.32 14.99 17.93
N PHE A 55 -4.19 13.97 18.77
CA PHE A 55 -4.49 12.59 18.41
C PHE A 55 -5.59 12.01 19.30
N GLU A 56 -6.24 10.97 18.77
CA GLU A 56 -7.19 10.13 19.49
C GLU A 56 -6.83 8.66 19.30
N THR A 57 -6.87 7.89 20.38
CA THR A 57 -6.85 6.42 20.42
C THR A 57 -8.18 5.90 20.97
N ALA A 58 -8.38 4.58 21.02
CA ALA A 58 -9.59 4.00 21.59
C ALA A 58 -9.86 4.37 23.06
N GLY A 59 -8.83 4.73 23.84
CA GLY A 59 -8.96 5.00 25.28
C GLY A 59 -8.41 6.35 25.75
N ALA A 60 -7.82 7.15 24.87
CA ALA A 60 -7.18 8.41 25.23
C ALA A 60 -7.09 9.37 24.04
N CYS A 61 -7.11 10.66 24.32
CA CYS A 61 -6.70 11.70 23.40
C CYS A 61 -5.55 12.51 24.01
N GLY A 62 -4.82 13.25 23.18
CA GLY A 62 -3.73 14.08 23.65
C GLY A 62 -3.20 15.01 22.59
N ILE A 63 -2.34 15.93 23.01
CA ILE A 63 -1.62 16.85 22.13
C ILE A 63 -0.15 16.49 22.14
N VAL A 64 0.48 16.68 21.00
CA VAL A 64 1.88 16.43 20.78
C VAL A 64 2.46 17.64 20.10
N GLU A 65 3.52 18.16 20.69
CA GLU A 65 4.36 19.16 20.06
C GLU A 65 5.50 18.50 19.29
N TRP A 66 5.93 19.13 18.20
CA TRP A 66 6.96 18.60 17.34
C TRP A 66 7.91 19.70 16.86
N GLN A 67 9.17 19.31 16.67
CA GLN A 67 10.19 20.15 16.04
C GLN A 67 10.34 19.81 14.56
N LYS A 68 10.25 18.52 14.24
CA LYS A 68 10.30 17.96 12.89
C LYS A 68 9.18 16.92 12.74
N LEU A 69 8.55 16.86 11.57
CA LEU A 69 7.43 15.95 11.29
C LEU A 69 7.72 15.15 10.02
N ILE A 70 7.55 13.83 10.06
CA ILE A 70 7.65 12.97 8.87
C ILE A 70 6.30 12.31 8.61
N LEU A 71 5.74 12.55 7.43
CA LEU A 71 4.49 11.97 6.95
C LEU A 71 4.77 10.67 6.18
N CYS A 72 4.33 9.53 6.73
CA CYS A 72 4.48 8.20 6.12
C CYS A 72 3.11 7.53 5.92
N CYS A 73 2.15 8.27 5.34
CA CYS A 73 0.74 7.87 5.30
C CYS A 73 0.39 6.83 4.22
N GLY A 74 1.37 6.40 3.43
CA GLY A 74 1.22 5.36 2.41
C GLY A 74 0.20 5.73 1.32
N ALA A 75 -0.52 4.72 0.85
CA ALA A 75 -1.55 4.84 -0.17
C ALA A 75 -2.74 3.93 0.12
N ARG A 76 -3.87 4.21 -0.55
CA ARG A 76 -5.10 3.42 -0.47
C ARG A 76 -5.45 2.79 -1.82
N GLU A 77 -6.17 1.68 -1.80
CA GLU A 77 -6.66 1.05 -3.03
C GLU A 77 -7.74 1.91 -3.69
N LEU A 78 -7.64 2.05 -5.02
CA LEU A 78 -8.69 2.67 -5.82
C LEU A 78 -9.86 1.70 -5.98
N SER A 79 -10.98 2.03 -5.35
CA SER A 79 -12.25 1.31 -5.51
C SER A 79 -13.14 2.08 -6.48
N LEU A 80 -13.50 1.46 -7.60
CA LEU A 80 -14.41 2.04 -8.59
C LEU A 80 -15.84 1.52 -8.34
N PRO A 81 -16.84 2.39 -8.08
CA PRO A 81 -18.21 1.97 -7.84
C PRO A 81 -18.85 1.31 -9.08
N PHE A 82 -19.59 0.23 -8.84
CA PHE A 82 -20.47 -0.42 -9.83
C PHE A 82 -21.65 -1.08 -9.13
N PRO A 83 -22.80 -1.34 -9.78
CA PRO A 83 -23.96 -1.93 -9.11
C PRO A 83 -23.62 -3.20 -8.30
N GLY A 84 -23.98 -3.21 -7.01
CA GLY A 84 -23.70 -4.31 -6.09
C GLY A 84 -22.31 -4.34 -5.45
N TRP A 85 -21.44 -3.37 -5.72
CA TRP A 85 -20.06 -3.33 -5.19
C TRP A 85 -19.95 -3.25 -3.66
N THR A 86 -21.03 -2.89 -2.96
CA THR A 86 -21.09 -2.81 -1.49
C THR A 86 -21.62 -4.09 -0.84
N LEU A 87 -21.97 -5.12 -1.61
CA LEU A 87 -22.48 -6.38 -1.06
C LEU A 87 -21.43 -7.07 -0.17
N PRO A 88 -21.83 -7.66 0.98
CA PRO A 88 -20.95 -8.50 1.76
C PRO A 88 -20.32 -9.60 0.91
N GLY A 89 -18.99 -9.70 0.93
CA GLY A 89 -18.22 -10.58 0.03
C GLY A 89 -17.50 -9.85 -1.10
N VAL A 90 -17.84 -8.58 -1.37
CA VAL A 90 -17.04 -7.69 -2.22
C VAL A 90 -16.04 -6.91 -1.34
N THR A 91 -14.75 -6.99 -1.66
CA THR A 91 -13.70 -6.27 -0.93
C THR A 91 -12.65 -5.73 -1.89
N ALA A 92 -11.82 -4.79 -1.43
CA ALA A 92 -10.59 -4.46 -2.13
C ALA A 92 -9.64 -5.67 -2.18
N ALA A 93 -8.75 -5.74 -3.17
CA ALA A 93 -7.90 -6.89 -3.43
C ALA A 93 -6.82 -7.05 -2.33
N GLY A 94 -6.15 -5.96 -1.98
CA GLY A 94 -5.26 -5.89 -0.82
C GLY A 94 -6.03 -6.11 0.49
N GLY A 95 -7.25 -5.58 0.59
CA GLY A 95 -8.18 -5.85 1.70
C GLY A 95 -8.44 -7.34 1.93
N LEU A 96 -8.77 -8.11 0.89
CA LEU A 96 -8.96 -9.56 1.01
C LEU A 96 -7.66 -10.25 1.44
N GLN A 97 -6.53 -9.84 0.85
CA GLN A 97 -5.23 -10.40 1.20
C GLN A 97 -4.88 -10.16 2.67
N ALA A 98 -5.16 -8.97 3.18
CA ALA A 98 -4.96 -8.61 4.58
C ALA A 98 -5.86 -9.47 5.49
N GLN A 99 -7.15 -9.60 5.17
CA GLN A 99 -8.07 -10.45 5.94
C GLN A 99 -7.56 -11.89 6.05
N ILE A 100 -7.12 -12.48 4.93
CA ILE A 100 -6.55 -13.83 4.90
C ILE A 100 -5.31 -13.94 5.81
N LYS A 101 -4.39 -12.97 5.69
CA LYS A 101 -3.18 -12.92 6.54
C LYS A 101 -3.52 -12.74 8.01
N HIS A 102 -4.66 -12.14 8.33
CA HIS A 102 -5.17 -11.97 9.69
C HIS A 102 -6.11 -13.10 10.15
N GLY A 103 -6.19 -14.20 9.41
CA GLY A 103 -6.85 -15.43 9.86
C GLY A 103 -8.20 -15.72 9.21
N LEU A 104 -8.63 -14.95 8.19
CA LEU A 104 -9.78 -15.33 7.38
C LEU A 104 -9.51 -16.66 6.67
N ALA A 105 -10.30 -17.68 7.00
CA ALA A 105 -10.28 -18.97 6.32
C ALA A 105 -11.29 -18.98 5.18
N LEU A 106 -10.84 -19.23 3.95
CA LEU A 106 -11.71 -19.23 2.76
C LEU A 106 -12.47 -20.55 2.55
N LYS A 107 -12.05 -21.67 3.16
CA LYS A 107 -12.78 -22.96 3.17
C LYS A 107 -13.47 -23.34 1.83
N GLY A 108 -12.77 -23.30 0.71
CA GLY A 108 -13.32 -23.68 -0.60
C GLY A 108 -14.22 -22.62 -1.26
N GLU A 109 -14.33 -21.41 -0.70
CA GLU A 109 -15.06 -20.30 -1.31
C GLU A 109 -14.52 -19.98 -2.71
N ARG A 110 -15.46 -19.71 -3.62
CA ARG A 110 -15.20 -19.31 -5.00
C ARG A 110 -14.93 -17.81 -5.06
N VAL A 111 -13.73 -17.44 -5.48
CA VAL A 111 -13.25 -16.07 -5.50
C VAL A 111 -13.02 -15.61 -6.94
N VAL A 112 -13.60 -14.46 -7.28
CA VAL A 112 -13.22 -13.69 -8.47
C VAL A 112 -12.28 -12.58 -8.02
N VAL A 113 -11.18 -12.39 -8.75
CA VAL A 113 -10.25 -11.28 -8.54
C VAL A 113 -10.30 -10.39 -9.77
N ALA A 114 -10.54 -9.10 -9.63
CA ALA A 114 -10.76 -8.19 -10.75
C ALA A 114 -10.04 -6.86 -10.57
N GLY A 115 -9.66 -6.23 -11.67
CA GLY A 115 -9.06 -4.89 -11.66
C GLY A 115 -7.92 -4.77 -12.64
N SER A 116 -6.81 -4.16 -12.23
CA SER A 116 -5.62 -4.10 -13.05
C SER A 116 -4.31 -4.16 -12.27
N GLY A 117 -3.34 -4.88 -12.83
CA GLY A 117 -1.96 -4.85 -12.39
C GLY A 117 -1.52 -6.04 -11.53
N PRO A 118 -0.26 -6.03 -11.07
CA PRO A 118 0.39 -7.22 -10.51
C PRO A 118 -0.20 -7.68 -9.16
N LEU A 119 -0.92 -6.80 -8.45
CA LEU A 119 -1.55 -7.14 -7.18
C LEU A 119 -2.58 -8.28 -7.34
N LEU A 120 -3.30 -8.34 -8.48
CA LEU A 120 -4.31 -9.37 -8.72
C LEU A 120 -3.73 -10.79 -8.60
N LEU A 121 -2.50 -10.99 -9.09
CA LEU A 121 -1.82 -12.29 -9.05
C LEU A 121 -1.37 -12.65 -7.64
N ALA A 122 -0.83 -11.67 -6.91
CA ALA A 122 -0.40 -11.88 -5.51
C ALA A 122 -1.60 -12.23 -4.61
N VAL A 123 -2.75 -11.59 -4.85
CA VAL A 123 -4.01 -11.88 -4.15
C VAL A 123 -4.52 -13.27 -4.53
N ALA A 124 -4.52 -13.61 -5.82
CA ALA A 124 -4.94 -14.92 -6.29
C ALA A 124 -4.10 -16.07 -5.71
N ASP A 125 -2.77 -15.90 -5.63
CA ASP A 125 -1.86 -16.85 -4.98
C ASP A 125 -2.17 -16.97 -3.47
N THR A 126 -2.42 -15.85 -2.79
CA THR A 126 -2.78 -15.84 -1.36
C THR A 126 -4.09 -16.58 -1.09
N VAL A 127 -5.09 -16.38 -1.96
CA VAL A 127 -6.39 -17.08 -1.92
C VAL A 127 -6.19 -18.59 -2.09
N LYS A 128 -5.45 -19.03 -3.11
CA LYS A 128 -5.18 -20.45 -3.36
C LYS A 128 -4.47 -21.11 -2.18
N LYS A 129 -3.41 -20.48 -1.65
CA LYS A 129 -2.66 -20.96 -0.49
C LYS A 129 -3.51 -21.07 0.78
N SER A 130 -4.61 -20.33 0.83
CA SER A 130 -5.55 -20.31 1.96
C SER A 130 -6.78 -21.18 1.74
N GLY A 131 -6.76 -22.03 0.70
CA GLY A 131 -7.80 -23.02 0.41
C GLY A 131 -9.02 -22.45 -0.32
N GLY A 132 -8.94 -21.25 -0.89
CA GLY A 132 -9.99 -20.70 -1.76
C GLY A 132 -9.83 -21.13 -3.21
N GLU A 133 -10.93 -21.15 -3.97
CA GLU A 133 -10.94 -21.44 -5.40
C GLU A 133 -10.96 -20.16 -6.21
N ILE A 134 -9.95 -19.92 -7.04
CA ILE A 134 -9.98 -18.80 -8.00
C ILE A 134 -10.87 -19.17 -9.18
N VAL A 135 -12.09 -18.63 -9.26
CA VAL A 135 -12.98 -18.82 -10.42
C VAL A 135 -12.40 -18.13 -11.64
N GLN A 136 -12.06 -16.85 -11.49
CA GLN A 136 -11.60 -16.00 -12.58
C GLN A 136 -10.75 -14.85 -12.04
N ILE A 137 -9.68 -14.53 -12.76
CA ILE A 137 -8.93 -13.28 -12.68
C ILE A 137 -9.35 -12.43 -13.88
N VAL A 138 -9.89 -11.25 -13.63
CA VAL A 138 -10.45 -10.33 -14.61
C VAL A 138 -9.58 -9.08 -14.65
N GLU A 139 -8.72 -9.02 -15.66
CA GLU A 139 -7.78 -7.92 -15.91
C GLU A 139 -8.38 -6.94 -16.91
N GLN A 140 -8.46 -5.67 -16.51
CA GLN A 140 -8.97 -4.57 -17.34
C GLN A 140 -8.00 -4.22 -18.47
N ALA A 141 -6.69 -4.32 -18.24
CA ALA A 141 -5.71 -3.96 -19.23
C ALA A 141 -5.79 -4.89 -20.46
N PRO A 142 -5.70 -4.35 -21.69
CA PRO A 142 -5.57 -5.17 -22.87
C PRO A 142 -4.23 -5.90 -22.86
N LEU A 143 -4.18 -7.07 -23.52
CA LEU A 143 -2.98 -7.90 -23.58
C LEU A 143 -1.74 -7.14 -24.09
N SER A 144 -1.92 -6.19 -25.01
CA SER A 144 -0.83 -5.35 -25.53
C SER A 144 -0.20 -4.45 -24.46
N ALA A 145 -1.01 -3.91 -23.53
CA ALA A 145 -0.52 -3.12 -22.41
C ALA A 145 0.20 -4.01 -21.39
N LEU A 146 -0.30 -5.23 -21.14
CA LEU A 146 0.34 -6.21 -20.27
C LEU A 146 1.70 -6.66 -20.81
N ILE A 147 1.80 -6.93 -22.12
CA ILE A 147 3.06 -7.29 -22.78
C ILE A 147 4.06 -6.13 -22.70
N ARG A 148 3.61 -4.90 -22.97
CA ARG A 148 4.47 -3.70 -22.85
C ARG A 148 4.94 -3.46 -21.41
N PHE A 149 4.09 -3.73 -20.43
CA PHE A 149 4.46 -3.67 -19.02
C PHE A 149 5.45 -4.79 -18.68
N GLY A 150 5.18 -6.02 -19.12
CA GLY A 150 6.03 -7.20 -18.92
C GLY A 150 7.42 -7.08 -19.56
N SER A 151 7.53 -6.45 -20.73
CA SER A 151 8.83 -6.20 -21.37
C SER A 151 9.71 -5.21 -20.60
N ARG A 152 9.09 -4.28 -19.86
CA ARG A 152 9.78 -3.41 -18.90
C ARG A 152 10.08 -4.10 -17.56
N LEU A 153 9.45 -5.25 -17.31
CA LEU A 153 9.54 -6.04 -16.08
C LEU A 153 10.36 -7.33 -16.22
N TRP A 154 11.09 -7.55 -17.33
CA TRP A 154 11.94 -8.73 -17.56
C TRP A 154 12.86 -9.04 -16.36
N ARG A 155 13.16 -8.03 -15.54
CA ARG A 155 13.97 -8.14 -14.31
C ARG A 155 13.26 -8.84 -13.11
N TRP A 156 11.98 -9.22 -13.19
CA TRP A 156 11.20 -9.76 -12.05
C TRP A 156 10.64 -11.18 -12.29
N PRO A 157 11.49 -12.22 -12.36
CA PRO A 157 11.13 -13.59 -12.77
C PRO A 157 10.13 -14.30 -11.82
N GLU A 158 10.05 -13.91 -10.55
CA GLU A 158 9.08 -14.49 -9.61
C GLU A 158 7.62 -14.20 -9.99
N LYS A 159 7.34 -13.02 -10.55
CA LYS A 159 5.99 -12.65 -11.00
C LYS A 159 5.54 -13.47 -12.21
N LEU A 160 6.49 -13.85 -13.08
CA LEU A 160 6.22 -14.74 -14.22
C LEU A 160 5.91 -16.17 -13.76
N ARG A 161 6.58 -16.66 -12.71
CA ARG A 161 6.27 -17.98 -12.11
C ARG A 161 4.89 -18.02 -11.46
N GLN A 162 4.48 -16.94 -10.79
CA GLN A 162 3.10 -16.81 -10.27
C GLN A 162 2.06 -16.82 -11.38
N LEU A 163 2.35 -16.16 -12.52
CA LEU A 163 1.48 -16.20 -13.70
C LEU A 163 1.36 -17.63 -14.27
N ALA A 164 2.45 -18.40 -14.28
CA ALA A 164 2.47 -19.77 -14.79
C ALA A 164 1.75 -20.78 -13.86
N SER A 165 1.82 -20.59 -12.54
CA SER A 165 1.11 -21.45 -11.56
C SER A 165 -0.39 -21.17 -11.49
N LEU A 166 -0.81 -19.99 -11.95
CA LEU A 166 -2.20 -19.63 -12.19
C LEU A 166 -2.55 -20.07 -13.62
N ALA A 167 -3.18 -21.22 -13.78
CA ALA A 167 -3.59 -21.75 -15.09
C ALA A 167 -4.14 -20.62 -16.01
N PRO A 168 -3.51 -20.35 -17.18
CA PRO A 168 -3.84 -19.20 -18.04
C PRO A 168 -5.32 -19.08 -18.39
N ARG A 169 -6.05 -20.21 -18.37
CA ARG A 169 -7.50 -20.28 -18.59
C ARG A 169 -8.32 -19.46 -17.62
N ARG A 170 -7.82 -19.21 -16.40
CA ARG A 170 -8.52 -18.41 -15.39
C ARG A 170 -8.08 -16.94 -15.40
N TYR A 171 -7.31 -16.49 -16.38
CA TYR A 171 -6.92 -15.08 -16.54
C TYR A 171 -7.54 -14.49 -17.81
N LEU A 172 -8.45 -13.54 -17.67
CA LEU A 172 -9.11 -12.84 -18.77
C LEU A 172 -8.64 -11.39 -18.80
N SER A 173 -7.89 -11.03 -19.85
CA SER A 173 -7.53 -9.64 -20.14
C SER A 173 -8.65 -8.91 -20.88
N ASP A 174 -8.55 -7.59 -20.99
CA ASP A 174 -9.52 -6.73 -21.67
C ASP A 174 -10.96 -6.96 -21.15
N SER A 175 -11.07 -7.14 -19.84
CA SER A 175 -12.29 -7.58 -19.17
C SER A 175 -12.52 -6.80 -17.89
N ARG A 176 -13.78 -6.55 -17.53
CA ARG A 176 -14.14 -5.79 -16.32
C ARG A 176 -15.39 -6.35 -15.67
N ILE A 177 -15.44 -6.34 -14.35
CA ILE A 177 -16.69 -6.54 -13.62
C ILE A 177 -17.54 -5.29 -13.79
N ILE A 178 -18.81 -5.49 -14.14
CA ILE A 178 -19.78 -4.41 -14.33
C ILE A 178 -20.94 -4.47 -13.33
N ARG A 179 -21.13 -5.63 -12.67
CA ARG A 179 -22.18 -5.82 -11.67
C ARG A 179 -21.83 -6.96 -10.72
N ALA A 180 -22.15 -6.78 -9.44
CA ALA A 180 -22.22 -7.84 -8.45
C ALA A 180 -23.69 -8.11 -8.12
N HIS A 181 -24.02 -9.38 -7.90
CA HIS A 181 -25.38 -9.85 -7.67
C HIS A 181 -25.46 -10.60 -6.35
N GLY A 182 -26.60 -10.47 -5.70
CA GLY A 182 -26.93 -11.17 -4.47
C GLY A 182 -27.98 -10.41 -3.65
N LYS A 183 -28.68 -11.12 -2.77
CA LYS A 183 -29.71 -10.52 -1.91
C LYS A 183 -29.13 -9.99 -0.60
N THR A 184 -28.45 -10.86 0.15
CA THR A 184 -27.86 -10.54 1.46
C THR A 184 -26.34 -10.50 1.44
N ARG A 185 -25.73 -11.18 0.46
CA ARG A 185 -24.30 -11.26 0.22
C ARG A 185 -24.06 -11.55 -1.26
N LEU A 186 -22.81 -11.44 -1.70
CA LEU A 186 -22.42 -11.79 -3.06
C LEU A 186 -22.72 -13.27 -3.38
N GLU A 187 -23.37 -13.49 -4.51
CA GLU A 187 -23.70 -14.81 -5.07
C GLU A 187 -23.13 -15.00 -6.48
N ALA A 188 -23.01 -13.90 -7.25
CA ALA A 188 -22.48 -13.91 -8.60
C ALA A 188 -21.97 -12.53 -9.03
N VAL A 189 -21.17 -12.50 -10.10
CA VAL A 189 -20.71 -11.26 -10.76
C VAL A 189 -20.94 -11.35 -12.25
N THR A 190 -21.31 -10.22 -12.88
CA THR A 190 -21.29 -10.09 -14.33
C THR A 190 -20.03 -9.36 -14.76
N LEU A 191 -19.27 -10.01 -15.63
CA LEU A 191 -18.13 -9.44 -16.33
C LEU A 191 -18.51 -9.11 -17.77
N ARG A 192 -17.85 -8.10 -18.32
CA ARG A 192 -17.92 -7.74 -19.74
C ARG A 192 -16.53 -7.84 -20.35
N GLN A 193 -16.42 -8.60 -21.42
CA GLN A 193 -15.21 -8.75 -22.23
C GLN A 193 -15.55 -8.47 -23.68
N ARG A 194 -14.91 -7.47 -24.29
CA ARG A 194 -15.12 -7.11 -25.71
C ARG A 194 -16.60 -6.98 -26.12
N GLY A 195 -17.40 -6.38 -25.25
CA GLY A 195 -18.84 -6.19 -25.46
C GLY A 195 -19.72 -7.39 -25.09
N VAL A 196 -19.16 -8.56 -24.84
CA VAL A 196 -19.91 -9.75 -24.41
C VAL A 196 -19.97 -9.82 -22.90
N GLU A 197 -21.18 -9.98 -22.36
CA GLU A 197 -21.42 -10.12 -20.92
C GLU A 197 -21.55 -11.59 -20.52
N ARG A 198 -20.97 -11.94 -19.36
CA ARG A 198 -21.05 -13.28 -18.79
C ARG A 198 -21.20 -13.18 -17.28
N THR A 199 -22.06 -14.01 -16.72
CA THR A 199 -22.26 -14.09 -15.27
C THR A 199 -21.55 -15.32 -14.71
N LEU A 200 -20.79 -15.11 -13.64
CA LEU A 200 -20.05 -16.15 -12.92
C LEU A 200 -20.56 -16.22 -11.49
N ALA A 201 -20.88 -17.43 -11.02
CA ALA A 201 -21.20 -17.65 -9.61
C ALA A 201 -19.91 -17.56 -8.76
N CYS A 202 -19.96 -16.80 -7.68
CA CYS A 202 -18.83 -16.65 -6.76
C CYS A 202 -19.29 -16.17 -5.39
N ASP A 203 -18.54 -16.55 -4.37
CA ASP A 203 -18.85 -16.24 -2.96
C ASP A 203 -18.09 -14.99 -2.48
N ARG A 204 -17.00 -14.61 -3.19
CA ARG A 204 -16.22 -13.39 -2.99
C ARG A 204 -15.78 -12.73 -4.29
N LEU A 205 -15.66 -11.41 -4.25
CA LEU A 205 -15.07 -10.58 -5.28
C LEU A 205 -14.00 -9.67 -4.66
N ALA A 206 -12.76 -9.80 -5.11
CA ALA A 206 -11.65 -8.91 -4.76
C ALA A 206 -11.41 -7.92 -5.91
N ILE A 207 -11.56 -6.62 -5.68
CA ILE A 207 -11.34 -5.56 -6.67
C ILE A 207 -10.08 -4.74 -6.40
N GLY A 208 -9.25 -4.47 -7.42
CA GLY A 208 -8.07 -3.64 -7.28
C GLY A 208 -7.72 -2.90 -8.57
N TYR A 209 -8.09 -1.63 -8.68
CA TYR A 209 -7.93 -0.82 -9.90
C TYR A 209 -6.71 0.12 -9.85
N GLY A 210 -5.76 -0.18 -8.98
CA GLY A 210 -4.61 0.68 -8.71
C GLY A 210 -4.63 1.24 -7.29
N LEU A 211 -3.70 2.13 -7.03
CA LEU A 211 -3.50 2.78 -5.74
C LEU A 211 -3.60 4.29 -5.91
N VAL A 212 -4.00 4.98 -4.85
CA VAL A 212 -4.01 6.45 -4.76
C VAL A 212 -3.20 6.85 -3.52
N PRO A 213 -2.21 7.77 -3.64
CA PRO A 213 -1.46 8.24 -2.48
C PRO A 213 -2.39 8.83 -1.41
N SER A 214 -2.08 8.59 -0.14
CA SER A 214 -2.81 9.17 0.98
C SER A 214 -2.31 10.59 1.24
N LEU A 215 -3.01 11.58 0.67
CA LEU A 215 -2.63 13.00 0.70
C LEU A 215 -3.25 13.78 1.86
N GLU A 216 -4.22 13.20 2.56
CA GLU A 216 -5.09 13.87 3.53
C GLU A 216 -4.26 14.60 4.60
N SER A 217 -3.30 13.90 5.21
CA SER A 217 -2.40 14.51 6.21
C SER A 217 -1.53 15.61 5.60
N ALA A 218 -0.95 15.40 4.43
CA ALA A 218 -0.07 16.39 3.80
C ALA A 218 -0.82 17.67 3.44
N LEU A 219 -2.03 17.54 2.89
CA LEU A 219 -2.93 18.67 2.62
C LEU A 219 -3.32 19.39 3.92
N PHE A 220 -3.59 18.64 4.98
CA PHE A 220 -3.87 19.19 6.31
C PHE A 220 -2.70 20.00 6.89
N PHE A 221 -1.46 19.66 6.55
CA PHE A 221 -0.27 20.45 6.92
C PHE A 221 0.05 21.59 5.95
N GLY A 222 -0.66 21.72 4.82
CA GLY A 222 -0.41 22.74 3.79
C GLY A 222 0.71 22.36 2.80
N CYS A 223 1.09 21.08 2.73
CA CYS A 223 2.11 20.61 1.80
C CYS A 223 1.61 20.65 0.35
N ALA A 224 2.49 21.05 -0.57
CA ALA A 224 2.21 21.03 -1.99
C ALA A 224 2.07 19.60 -2.54
N VAL A 225 1.19 19.42 -3.50
CA VAL A 225 0.96 18.17 -4.23
C VAL A 225 1.36 18.37 -5.69
N ALA A 226 2.04 17.39 -6.28
CA ALA A 226 2.38 17.36 -7.68
C ALA A 226 2.28 15.92 -8.21
N ASN A 227 1.73 15.75 -9.41
CA ASN A 227 1.52 14.43 -10.03
C ASN A 227 0.77 13.45 -9.10
N GLU A 228 -0.30 13.92 -8.46
CA GLU A 228 -1.15 13.13 -7.54
C GLU A 228 -0.44 12.61 -6.27
N ALA A 229 0.77 13.09 -5.97
CA ALA A 229 1.57 12.70 -4.80
C ALA A 229 2.06 13.91 -4.01
N VAL A 230 2.43 13.71 -2.74
CA VAL A 230 3.07 14.76 -1.94
C VAL A 230 4.39 15.17 -2.61
N LYS A 231 4.54 16.46 -2.91
CA LYS A 231 5.76 16.98 -3.52
C LYS A 231 6.87 17.06 -2.48
N VAL A 232 7.97 16.37 -2.74
CA VAL A 232 9.18 16.38 -1.90
C VAL A 232 10.43 16.66 -2.73
N ASP A 233 11.46 17.18 -2.09
CA ASP A 233 12.80 17.28 -2.65
C ASP A 233 13.60 15.97 -2.48
N CYS A 234 14.90 16.00 -2.77
CA CYS A 234 15.77 14.82 -2.65
C CYS A 234 16.08 14.40 -1.20
N TRP A 235 15.79 15.26 -0.23
CA TRP A 235 15.92 15.02 1.21
C TRP A 235 14.58 14.65 1.84
N GLN A 236 13.58 14.38 1.00
CA GLN A 236 12.22 14.08 1.39
C GLN A 236 11.51 15.24 2.12
N GLN A 237 12.06 16.45 2.06
CA GLN A 237 11.45 17.64 2.63
C GLN A 237 10.30 18.12 1.72
N THR A 238 9.17 18.46 2.34
CA THR A 238 8.00 18.99 1.63
C THR A 238 8.16 20.49 1.36
N SER A 239 7.14 21.13 0.79
CA SER A 239 7.10 22.60 0.66
C SER A 239 6.96 23.35 1.99
N VAL A 240 6.69 22.65 3.10
CA VAL A 240 6.57 23.23 4.44
C VAL A 240 7.85 22.91 5.20
N ALA A 241 8.48 23.94 5.78
CA ALA A 241 9.70 23.78 6.57
C ALA A 241 9.50 22.80 7.72
N ASP A 242 10.53 22.00 8.00
CA ASP A 242 10.53 20.97 9.06
C ASP A 242 9.49 19.84 8.89
N VAL A 243 8.78 19.79 7.75
CA VAL A 243 7.84 18.71 7.39
C VAL A 243 8.40 17.93 6.21
N TYR A 244 8.54 16.62 6.40
CA TYR A 244 9.05 15.65 5.45
C TYR A 244 7.96 14.64 5.09
N ALA A 245 8.10 13.93 3.96
CA ALA A 245 7.22 12.84 3.59
C ALA A 245 7.98 11.69 2.92
N ALA A 246 7.59 10.45 3.19
CA ALA A 246 8.28 9.27 2.66
C ALA A 246 7.32 8.12 2.34
N GLY A 247 7.76 7.24 1.45
CA GLY A 247 6.98 6.10 1.00
C GLY A 247 5.88 6.50 0.03
N GLU A 248 4.84 5.66 -0.04
CA GLU A 248 3.87 5.70 -1.14
C GLU A 248 3.01 6.97 -1.20
N CYS A 249 2.99 7.78 -0.13
CA CYS A 249 2.37 9.11 -0.17
C CYS A 249 3.12 10.09 -1.09
N THR A 250 4.40 9.81 -1.40
CA THR A 250 5.24 10.56 -2.35
C THR A 250 5.33 9.91 -3.74
N GLY A 251 4.53 8.86 -3.99
CA GLY A 251 4.46 8.12 -5.25
C GLY A 251 4.78 6.62 -5.10
N PHE A 252 4.43 5.83 -6.11
CA PHE A 252 4.53 4.36 -6.04
C PHE A 252 5.88 3.83 -6.49
N GLY A 253 6.63 3.19 -5.59
CA GLY A 253 7.86 2.45 -5.93
C GLY A 253 8.09 1.16 -5.16
N GLY A 254 7.11 0.71 -4.36
CA GLY A 254 7.22 -0.50 -3.56
C GLY A 254 8.08 -0.34 -2.30
N SER A 255 8.33 -1.45 -1.61
CA SER A 255 8.93 -1.43 -0.27
C SER A 255 10.39 -0.98 -0.24
N GLU A 256 11.17 -1.26 -1.29
CA GLU A 256 12.59 -0.88 -1.35
C GLU A 256 12.75 0.64 -1.43
N LEU A 257 11.97 1.28 -2.31
CA LEU A 257 11.95 2.73 -2.40
C LEU A 257 11.43 3.36 -1.11
N ALA A 258 10.34 2.83 -0.54
CA ALA A 258 9.78 3.37 0.70
C ALA A 258 10.75 3.28 1.90
N LEU A 259 11.57 2.23 1.97
CA LEU A 259 12.62 2.12 2.98
C LEU A 259 13.72 3.17 2.77
N ALA A 260 14.23 3.30 1.55
CA ALA A 260 15.27 4.28 1.22
C ALA A 260 14.80 5.72 1.50
N GLU A 261 13.59 6.07 1.08
CA GLU A 261 12.97 7.37 1.34
C GLU A 261 12.78 7.60 2.84
N GLY A 262 12.33 6.60 3.58
CA GLY A 262 12.16 6.69 5.04
C GLY A 262 13.48 6.94 5.77
N GLU A 263 14.56 6.26 5.36
CA GLU A 263 15.89 6.46 5.93
C GLU A 263 16.44 7.86 5.62
N ILE A 264 16.30 8.32 4.37
CA ILE A 264 16.72 9.68 3.97
C ILE A 264 15.96 10.73 4.77
N ALA A 265 14.62 10.63 4.85
CA ALA A 265 13.78 11.54 5.62
C ALA A 265 14.16 11.55 7.11
N GLY A 266 14.44 10.37 7.68
CA GLY A 266 14.85 10.22 9.07
C GLY A 266 16.17 10.94 9.38
N PHE A 267 17.20 10.75 8.56
CA PHE A 267 18.48 11.43 8.75
C PHE A 267 18.40 12.93 8.46
N ALA A 268 17.62 13.34 7.45
CA ALA A 268 17.41 14.76 7.15
C ALA A 268 16.66 15.48 8.30
N ALA A 269 15.63 14.86 8.86
CA ALA A 269 14.89 15.40 10.00
C ALA A 269 15.72 15.42 11.30
N ALA A 270 16.67 14.50 11.46
CA ALA A 270 17.59 14.47 12.61
C ALA A 270 18.82 15.38 12.43
N ASP A 271 18.80 16.30 11.46
CA ASP A 271 19.89 17.21 11.11
C ASP A 271 21.24 16.49 10.82
N ALA A 272 21.18 15.25 10.34
CA ALA A 272 22.31 14.41 9.97
C ALA A 272 22.50 14.36 8.44
N GLY A 273 22.66 15.53 7.82
CA GLY A 273 22.70 15.72 6.36
C GLY A 273 23.71 14.84 5.62
N ASP A 274 24.91 14.65 6.18
CA ASP A 274 25.96 13.81 5.58
C ASP A 274 25.52 12.35 5.40
N ARG A 275 24.76 11.82 6.38
CA ARG A 275 24.23 10.45 6.32
C ARG A 275 23.09 10.34 5.32
N ALA A 276 22.20 11.33 5.27
CA ALA A 276 21.16 11.41 4.25
C ALA A 276 21.77 11.43 2.84
N GLN A 277 22.86 12.19 2.64
CA GLN A 277 23.58 12.29 1.37
C GLN A 277 24.22 10.97 0.95
N ALA A 278 24.89 10.28 1.87
CA ALA A 278 25.48 8.97 1.60
C ALA A 278 24.43 7.94 1.15
N LEU A 279 23.27 7.91 1.81
CA LEU A 279 22.17 7.00 1.48
C LEU A 279 21.52 7.36 0.14
N PHE A 280 21.29 8.64 -0.12
CA PHE A 280 20.77 9.09 -1.41
C PHE A 280 21.70 8.68 -2.57
N ALA A 281 23.01 8.84 -2.40
CA ALA A 281 24.00 8.42 -3.38
C ALA A 281 23.97 6.90 -3.61
N ALA A 282 23.91 6.11 -2.53
CA ALA A 282 23.82 4.65 -2.60
C ALA A 282 22.52 4.17 -3.28
N ALA A 283 21.38 4.78 -2.93
CA ALA A 283 20.08 4.44 -3.50
C ALA A 283 19.97 4.80 -5.00
N ARG A 284 20.62 5.90 -5.43
CA ARG A 284 20.79 6.19 -6.87
C ARG A 284 21.67 5.16 -7.57
N ALA A 285 22.82 4.83 -7.00
CA ALA A 285 23.75 3.87 -7.59
C ALA A 285 23.11 2.47 -7.75
N GLY A 286 22.29 2.06 -6.77
CA GLY A 286 21.51 0.83 -6.80
C GLY A 286 20.27 0.85 -7.69
N SER A 287 19.98 1.95 -8.40
CA SER A 287 18.74 2.13 -9.20
C SER A 287 17.43 2.00 -8.40
N VAL A 288 17.48 2.20 -7.08
CA VAL A 288 16.29 2.18 -6.20
C VAL A 288 15.52 3.49 -6.32
N LEU A 289 16.24 4.61 -6.42
CA LEU A 289 15.66 5.93 -6.74
C LEU A 289 15.58 6.14 -8.26
N PRO A 290 14.48 6.70 -8.78
CA PRO A 290 14.34 6.95 -10.21
C PRO A 290 15.40 7.95 -10.71
N THR A 291 16.04 7.60 -11.83
CA THR A 291 16.97 8.46 -12.57
C THR A 291 16.17 9.54 -13.30
N THR A 292 15.80 10.61 -12.59
CA THR A 292 15.34 11.91 -13.15
C THR A 292 14.50 11.84 -14.43
N SER A 293 13.17 11.72 -14.30
CA SER A 293 12.20 12.23 -15.29
C SER A 293 10.79 12.19 -14.69
N GLY A 294 10.42 13.26 -13.99
CA GLY A 294 9.11 13.39 -13.34
C GLY A 294 9.10 14.34 -12.15
N GLY A 295 9.61 15.56 -12.32
CA GLY A 295 9.34 16.68 -11.39
C GLY A 295 10.19 16.82 -10.11
N ARG A 296 11.24 16.01 -9.89
CA ARG A 296 12.13 16.17 -8.72
C ARG A 296 13.40 16.96 -9.09
N LEU A 297 13.58 18.12 -8.46
CA LEU A 297 14.65 19.09 -8.69
C LEU A 297 16.05 18.44 -8.60
N SER A 298 16.99 18.96 -9.38
CA SER A 298 18.40 18.59 -9.24
C SER A 298 18.89 18.98 -7.85
N CYS A 299 19.57 18.03 -7.19
CA CYS A 299 20.25 18.28 -5.93
C CYS A 299 21.40 19.25 -6.22
N ARG A 300 21.24 20.55 -5.92
CA ARG A 300 22.40 21.43 -5.74
C ARG A 300 22.90 21.19 -4.33
N ARG A 301 24.22 20.99 -4.20
CA ARG A 301 24.89 20.99 -2.90
C ARG A 301 24.52 22.31 -2.21
N ALA A 302 24.06 22.24 -0.97
CA ALA A 302 24.05 23.40 -0.08
C ALA A 302 25.49 23.87 0.15
#